data_AF-A0A392MFP5-F1
#
_entry.id   AF-A0A392MFP5-F1
#
_cell.length_a   1.000
_cell.length_b   1.000
_cell.length_c   1.000
_cell.angle_alpha   90.00
_cell.angle_beta   90.00
_cell.angle_gamma   90.00
#
_symmetry.space_group_name_H-M   'P 1'
#
loop_
_entity.id
_entity.type
_entity.pdbx_description
1 polymer ?
#
loop_
_entity_poly.entity_id
_entity_poly.type
_entity_poly.pdbx_seq_one_letter_code
_entity_poly.pdbx_strand_id
1 'polypeptide(L)' 'MQGKKVIVLSNLKPRNMCGVKSSGMLMAASDSKHENVELLFPPEEVTPGERIWFESEDEKDNHLMLPLRIRQ' A
#
# COMPACT_ATOMS: atom_id res chain seq x y z
N MET A 1 5.97 -15.04 -3.11
CA MET A 1 4.97 -14.00 -2.78
C MET A 1 3.52 -14.52 -2.79
N GLN A 2 3.26 -15.75 -3.22
CA GLN A 2 1.88 -16.25 -3.28
C GLN A 2 1.27 -16.36 -1.87
N GLY A 3 0.02 -15.92 -1.71
CA GLY A 3 -0.75 -16.04 -0.47
C GLY A 3 -0.41 -15.02 0.63
N LYS A 4 0.42 -14.00 0.36
CA LYS A 4 0.76 -12.96 1.34
C LYS A 4 -0.07 -11.70 1.11
N LYS A 5 -0.68 -11.17 2.17
CA LYS A 5 -1.38 -9.87 2.12
C LYS A 5 -0.35 -8.75 1.96
N VAL A 6 -0.65 -7.76 1.12
CA VAL A 6 0.24 -6.63 0.83
C VAL A 6 -0.53 -5.31 0.88
N ILE A 7 0.18 -4.24 1.19
CA ILE A 7 -0.37 -2.88 1.17
C ILE A 7 -0.14 -2.28 -0.22
N VAL A 8 -1.22 -1.79 -0.83
CA VAL A 8 -1.22 -1.26 -2.21
C VAL A 8 -1.76 0.16 -2.24
N LEU A 9 -0.98 1.09 -2.81
CA LEU A 9 -1.48 2.40 -3.17
C LEU A 9 -2.32 2.31 -4.46
N SER A 10 -3.62 2.58 -4.34
CA SER A 10 -4.62 2.26 -5.36
C SER A 10 -5.14 3.45 -6.18
N ASN A 11 -4.71 4.69 -5.91
CA ASN A 11 -5.14 5.91 -6.63
C ASN A 11 -4.08 6.49 -7.56
N LEU A 12 -3.00 5.76 -7.80
CA LEU A 12 -2.06 6.18 -8.82
C LEU A 12 -2.69 6.00 -10.20
N LYS A 13 -2.45 6.96 -11.09
CA LYS A 13 -2.81 6.80 -12.50
C LYS A 13 -2.12 5.54 -13.03
N PRO A 14 -2.86 4.61 -13.67
CA PRO A 14 -2.26 3.40 -14.21
C PRO A 14 -1.12 3.72 -15.18
N ARG A 15 -0.02 2.98 -15.07
CA ARG A 15 1.18 3.18 -15.90
C ARG A 15 1.58 1.86 -16.55
N ASN A 16 2.00 1.91 -17.80
CA ASN A 16 2.58 0.76 -18.47
C ASN A 16 4.00 0.52 -17.94
N MET A 17 4.26 -0.70 -17.49
CA MET A 17 5.56 -1.20 -17.04
C MET A 17 5.89 -2.41 -17.91
N CYS A 18 6.90 -2.30 -18.77
CA CYS A 18 7.31 -3.36 -19.70
C CYS A 18 6.16 -3.94 -20.55
N GLY A 19 5.22 -3.09 -20.99
CA GLY A 19 4.06 -3.49 -21.80
C GLY A 19 2.85 -3.99 -21.01
N VAL A 20 2.96 -4.13 -19.68
CA VAL A 20 1.85 -4.51 -18.80
C VAL A 20 1.33 -3.29 -18.04
N LYS A 21 0.01 -3.10 -18.02
CA LYS A 21 -0.62 -1.99 -17.30
C LYS A 21 -0.62 -2.26 -15.79
N SER A 22 0.19 -1.53 -15.05
CA SER A 22 0.17 -1.52 -13.58
C SER A 22 -0.83 -0.48 -13.07
N SER A 23 -1.77 -0.92 -12.22
CA SER A 23 -2.84 -0.06 -11.66
C SER A 23 -2.73 0.09 -10.13
N GLY A 24 -1.56 -0.20 -9.57
CA GLY A 24 -1.30 -0.06 -8.14
C GLY A 24 0.18 -0.23 -7.84
N MET A 25 0.63 0.31 -6.72
CA MET A 25 2.03 0.25 -6.27
C MET A 25 2.09 -0.39 -4.89
N LEU A 26 2.98 -1.37 -4.72
CA LEU A 26 3.24 -2.00 -3.42
C LEU A 26 3.97 -1.03 -2.50
N MET A 27 3.57 -0.98 -1.23
CA MET A 27 4.35 -0.27 -0.22
C MET A 27 5.48 -1.15 0.31
N ALA A 28 6.66 -0.54 0.40
CA ALA A 28 7.87 -1.15 0.92
C ALA A 28 8.64 -0.13 1.76
N ALA A 29 9.34 -0.61 2.79
CA ALA A 29 10.36 0.16 3.48
C ALA A 29 11.68 0.00 2.72
N SER A 30 12.43 1.09 2.58
CA SER A 30 13.79 1.05 2.05
C SER A 30 14.73 1.87 2.91
N ASP A 31 16.02 1.50 2.91
CA ASP A 31 17.05 2.34 3.50
C ASP A 31 17.27 3.64 2.68
N SER A 32 18.05 4.57 3.23
CA SER A 32 18.36 5.85 2.57
C SER A 32 19.17 5.69 1.28
N LYS A 33 19.80 4.53 1.05
CA LYS A 33 20.56 4.22 -0.17
C LYS A 33 19.72 3.45 -1.20
N HIS A 34 18.49 3.09 -0.86
CA HIS A 34 17.60 2.22 -1.62
C HIS A 34 18.24 0.86 -2.01
N GLU A 35 19.18 0.37 -1.22
CA GLU A 35 19.87 -0.91 -1.47
C GLU A 35 19.08 -2.08 -0.88
N ASN A 36 18.48 -1.87 0.29
CA ASN A 36 17.60 -2.84 0.94
C ASN A 36 16.14 -2.39 0.83
N VAL A 37 15.29 -3.27 0.31
CA VAL A 37 13.84 -3.02 0.16
C VAL A 37 13.08 -4.18 0.77
N GLU A 38 12.26 -3.90 1.77
CA GLU A 38 11.41 -4.87 2.46
C GLU A 38 9.93 -4.51 2.28
N LEU A 39 9.11 -5.49 1.91
CA LEU A 39 7.69 -5.28 1.72
C LEU A 39 6.96 -5.13 3.06
N LEU A 40 6.00 -4.21 3.09
CA LEU A 40 5.13 -4.04 4.25
C LEU A 40 3.98 -5.05 4.21
N PHE A 41 3.82 -5.80 5.30
CA PHE A 41 2.74 -6.76 5.49
C PHE A 41 1.75 -6.21 6.52
N PRO A 42 0.44 -6.19 6.22
CA PRO A 42 -0.57 -5.84 7.21
C PRO A 42 -0.77 -6.98 8.22
N PRO A 43 -1.38 -6.70 9.38
CA PRO A 43 -1.72 -7.74 10.35
C PRO A 43 -2.71 -8.77 9.77
N GLU A 44 -2.65 -10.00 10.28
CA GLU A 44 -3.39 -11.14 9.71
C GLU A 44 -4.91 -10.99 9.79
N GLU A 45 -5.41 -10.21 10.74
CA GLU A 45 -6.84 -9.96 10.96
C GLU A 45 -7.47 -9.06 9.89
N VAL A 46 -6.68 -8.41 9.04
CA VAL A 46 -7.21 -7.41 8.11
C VAL A 46 -7.68 -8.03 6.80
N THR A 47 -8.88 -7.63 6.36
CA THR A 47 -9.48 -8.09 5.11
C THR A 47 -8.92 -7.36 3.89
N PRO A 48 -8.75 -8.04 2.73
CA PRO A 48 -8.42 -7.37 1.48
C PRO A 48 -9.47 -6.32 1.11
N GLY A 49 -9.03 -5.14 0.71
CA GLY A 49 -9.87 -3.99 0.40
C GLY A 49 -9.97 -2.96 1.51
N GLU A 50 -9.53 -3.30 2.73
CA GLU A 50 -9.52 -2.38 3.88
C GLU A 50 -8.64 -1.17 3.60
N ARG A 51 -9.09 0.01 4.04
CA ARG A 51 -8.36 1.28 3.86
C ARG A 51 -7.37 1.49 5.01
N ILE A 52 -6.20 2.02 4.69
CA ILE A 52 -5.19 2.37 5.70
C ILE A 52 -5.07 3.89 5.77
N TRP A 53 -5.00 4.41 6.99
CA TRP A 53 -4.75 5.80 7.32
C TRP A 53 -3.57 5.88 8.30
N PHE A 54 -2.89 7.03 8.32
CA PHE A 54 -1.84 7.31 9.30
C PHE A 54 -2.28 8.52 10.11
N GLU A 55 -2.81 8.33 11.33
CA GLU A 55 -2.97 9.39 12.34
C GLU A 55 -3.49 8.87 13.69
N SER A 56 -3.21 9.64 14.75
CA SER A 56 -3.73 9.52 16.12
C SER A 56 -5.24 9.69 16.16
N GLU A 57 -5.92 9.08 17.15
CA GLU A 57 -7.39 8.90 17.21
C GLU A 57 -8.24 10.18 17.02
N ASP A 58 -7.66 11.37 17.17
CA ASP A 58 -8.35 12.66 17.18
C ASP A 58 -8.59 13.31 15.79
N GLU A 59 -7.97 12.85 14.70
CA GLU A 59 -8.07 13.51 13.37
C GLU A 59 -8.89 12.73 12.33
N LYS A 60 -9.77 11.82 12.76
CA LYS A 60 -10.59 10.99 11.85
C LYS A 60 -11.49 11.77 10.86
N ASP A 61 -11.82 13.02 11.16
CA ASP A 61 -12.76 13.84 10.36
C ASP A 61 -12.10 14.82 9.38
N ASN A 62 -10.80 15.08 9.53
CA ASN A 62 -10.10 16.04 8.68
C ASN A 62 -8.98 15.36 7.90
N HIS A 63 -8.98 15.60 6.59
CA HIS A 63 -7.81 15.53 5.72
C HIS A 63 -7.48 14.18 5.06
N LEU A 64 -7.46 14.22 3.73
CA LEU A 64 -6.76 13.33 2.80
C LEU A 64 -6.67 11.85 3.21
N MET A 65 -7.80 11.13 3.10
CA MET A 65 -7.79 9.67 3.06
C MET A 65 -6.75 9.20 2.05
N LEU A 66 -5.62 8.68 2.55
CA LEU A 66 -4.66 8.05 1.67
C LEU A 66 -5.34 6.84 1.03
N PRO A 67 -5.23 6.68 -0.29
CA PRO A 67 -5.93 5.63 -1.01
C PRO A 67 -5.15 4.31 -0.95
N LEU A 68 -4.71 3.96 0.25
CA LEU A 68 -4.04 2.72 0.58
C LEU A 68 -5.10 1.64 0.79
N ARG A 69 -4.92 0.51 0.13
CA ARG A 69 -5.78 -0.66 0.26
C ARG A 69 -4.97 -1.92 0.43
N ILE A 70 -5.44 -2.85 1.23
CA ILE A 70 -4.82 -4.17 1.36
C ILE A 70 -5.25 -5.07 0.21
N ARG A 71 -4.34 -5.84 -0.37
CA ARG A 71 -4.62 -6.88 -1.39
C ARG A 71 -3.96 -8.21 -1.03
N GLN A 72 -4.47 -9.30 -1.60
CA GLN A 72 -3.88 -10.65 -1.54
C GLN A 72 -2.97 -10.92 -2.73
#